data_AF-A0A660A7I6-F1
#
_entry.id   AF-A0A660A7I6-F1
#
_cell.length_a   1.000
_cell.length_b   1.000
_cell.length_c   1.000
_cell.angle_alpha   90.00
_cell.angle_beta   90.00
_cell.angle_gamma   90.00
#
_symmetry.space_group_name_H-M   'P 1'
#
loop_
_entity.id
_entity.type
_entity.pdbx_description
1 polymer ?
#
loop_
_entity_poly.entity_id
_entity_poly.type
_entity_poly.pdbx_seq_one_letter_code
_entity_poly.pdbx_strand_id
1 'polypeptide(L)' 'MEYFNVGKIVNTQGLQGEMRVLSVSDFAEERFKKGSQLALFDDKDQFV' A
#
# COMPACT_ATOMS: atom_id res chain seq x y z
N MET A 1 -13.93 11.13 3.78
CA MET A 1 -13.31 10.41 2.64
C MET A 1 -13.33 8.94 3.00
N GLU A 2 -13.80 8.10 2.09
CA GLU A 2 -13.83 6.65 2.29
C GLU A 2 -12.58 6.03 1.68
N TYR A 3 -11.91 5.15 2.43
CA TYR A 3 -10.72 4.44 2.00
C TYR A 3 -11.00 2.94 1.95
N PHE A 4 -10.33 2.25 1.04
CA PHE A 4 -10.43 0.81 0.90
C PHE A 4 -9.04 0.19 1.04
N ASN A 5 -8.96 -0.94 1.75
CA ASN A 5 -7.71 -1.67 1.88
C ASN A 5 -7.36 -2.32 0.54
N VAL A 6 -6.23 -1.91 -0.03
CA VAL A 6 -5.71 -2.45 -1.30
C VAL A 6 -4.50 -3.35 -1.11
N GLY A 7 -3.84 -3.29 0.05
CA GLY A 7 -2.69 -4.13 0.34
C GLY A 7 -2.10 -3.90 1.72
N LYS A 8 -1.29 -4.87 2.15
CA LYS A 8 -0.55 -4.83 3.41
C LYS A 8 0.93 -4.78 3.15
N ILE A 9 1.61 -3.85 3.81
CA ILE A 9 3.06 -3.79 3.85
C ILE A 9 3.55 -4.97 4.69
N VAL A 10 4.38 -5.82 4.10
CA VAL A 10 4.93 -6.97 4.81
C VAL A 10 6.33 -6.71 5.28
N ASN A 11 7.21 -6.32 4.36
CA ASN A 11 8.63 -6.15 4.59
C ASN A 11 9.12 -4.91 3.84
N THR A 12 10.26 -4.38 4.26
CA THR A 12 11.06 -3.50 3.41
C THR A 12 11.75 -4.31 2.31
N GLN A 13 12.15 -3.62 1.25
CA GLN A 13 12.93 -4.17 0.15
C GLN A 13 14.11 -3.24 -0.14
N GLY A 14 15.24 -3.81 -0.56
CA GLY A 14 16.43 -3.06 -0.95
C GLY A 14 17.01 -2.17 0.16
N LEU A 15 17.76 -1.14 -0.26
CA LEU A 15 18.51 -0.24 0.62
C LEU A 15 18.02 1.21 0.55
N GLN A 16 17.18 1.55 -0.45
CA GLN A 16 16.73 2.93 -0.71
C GLN A 16 15.30 3.19 -0.25
N GLY A 17 14.82 2.44 0.75
CA GLY A 17 13.46 2.59 1.27
C GLY A 17 12.39 1.97 0.37
N GLU A 18 12.75 0.96 -0.43
CA GLU A 18 11.76 0.18 -1.16
C GLU A 18 11.00 -0.70 -0.17
N MET A 19 9.83 -1.18 -0.58
CA MET A 19 8.92 -1.88 0.30
C MET A 19 8.13 -2.92 -0.45
N ARG A 20 7.98 -4.08 0.17
CA ARG A 20 7.16 -5.16 -0.33
C ARG A 20 5.76 -5.05 0.25
N VAL A 21 4.78 -4.89 -0.65
CA VAL A 21 3.36 -4.87 -0.34
C VAL A 21 2.71 -6.14 -0.89
N LEU A 22 1.92 -6.83 -0.08
CA LEU A 22 1.01 -7.87 -0.55
C LEU A 22 -0.31 -7.21 -0.95
N SER A 23 -0.67 -7.32 -2.23
CA SER A 23 -1.99 -6.89 -2.70
C SER A 23 -3.07 -7.81 -2.14
N VAL A 24 -4.17 -7.22 -1.66
CA VAL A 24 -5.40 -7.96 -1.31
C VAL A 24 -6.49 -7.78 -2.37
N SER A 25 -6.19 -7.04 -3.44
CA SER A 25 -7.11 -6.73 -4.55
C SER A 25 -6.69 -7.46 -5.82
N ASP A 26 -7.70 -7.90 -6.59
CA ASP A 26 -7.53 -8.54 -7.91
C ASP A 26 -6.94 -7.60 -8.98
N PHE A 27 -6.99 -6.28 -8.74
CA PHE A 27 -6.51 -5.25 -9.67
C PHE A 27 -5.21 -4.61 -9.20
N ALA A 28 -4.26 -5.41 -8.71
CA ALA A 28 -3.00 -4.92 -8.15
C ALA A 28 -2.22 -4.03 -9.13
N GLU A 29 -2.08 -4.45 -10.38
CA GLU A 29 -1.30 -3.72 -11.39
C GLU A 29 -1.88 -2.33 -11.68
N GLU A 30 -3.20 -2.20 -11.68
CA GLU A 30 -3.87 -0.91 -11.89
C GLU A 30 -3.75 -0.01 -10.65
N ARG A 31 -3.92 -0.57 -9.44
CA ARG A 31 -3.92 0.18 -8.17
C ARG A 31 -2.53 0.66 -7.76
N PHE A 32 -1.48 -0.13 -8.03
CA PHE A 32 -0.10 0.21 -7.70
C PHE A 32 0.67 0.78 -8.90
N LYS A 33 -0.03 1.16 -9.97
CA LYS A 33 0.58 1.80 -11.14
C LYS A 33 1.32 3.08 -10.74
N LYS A 34 2.46 3.33 -11.39
CA LYS A 34 3.25 4.55 -11.16
C LYS A 34 2.38 5.80 -11.30
N GLY A 35 2.42 6.66 -10.28
CA GLY A 35 1.61 7.88 -10.21
C GLY A 35 0.34 7.76 -9.36
N SER A 36 -0.05 6.54 -8.98
CA SER A 36 -1.15 6.34 -8.03
C SER A 36 -0.76 6.85 -6.65
N GLN A 37 -1.66 7.60 -6.01
CA GLN A 37 -1.50 8.04 -4.62
C GLN A 37 -2.24 7.07 -3.72
N LEU A 38 -1.53 6.53 -2.74
CA LEU A 38 -2.07 5.62 -1.73
C LEU A 38 -1.93 6.25 -0.36
N ALA A 39 -2.90 6.00 0.49
CA ALA A 39 -2.91 6.42 1.88
C ALA A 39 -2.40 5.28 2.76
N LEU A 40 -1.56 5.62 3.72
CA LEU A 40 -1.01 4.70 4.70
C LEU A 40 -1.79 4.84 6.00
N PHE A 41 -2.20 3.70 6.55
CA PHE A 41 -2.92 3.63 7.81
C PHE A 41 -2.18 2.70 8.77
N ASP A 42 -2.18 3.04 10.05
CA ASP A 42 -1.68 2.15 11.10
C ASP A 42 -2.70 1.06 11.46
N ASP A 43 -2.33 0.18 12.40
CA ASP A 43 -3.20 -0.91 12.87
C ASP A 43 -4.48 -0.42 13.60
N LYS A 44 -4.60 0.89 13.86
CA LYS A 44 -5.77 1.55 14.48
C LYS A 44 -6.55 2.38 13.46
N ASP A 45 -6.31 2.19 12.17
CA ASP A 45 -6.91 2.92 11.06
C ASP A 45 -6.66 4.45 11.12
N GLN A 46 -5.55 4.86 11.72
CA GLN A 46 -5.11 6.26 11.73
C GLN A 46 -4.22 6.52 10.54
N PHE A 47 -4.49 7.63 9.84
CA PHE A 47 -3.67 8.07 8.72
C PHE A 47 -2.27 8.49 9.21
N VAL A 48 -1.22 8.04 8.52
CA VAL A 48 0.20 8.25 8.87
C VAL A 48 0.96 8.98 7.78
#